data_AF-A0A0G1NHB4-F1
#
_entry.id   AF-A0A0G1NHB4-F1
#
_cell.length_a   1.000
_cell.length_b   1.000
_cell.length_c   1.000
_cell.angle_alpha   90.00
_cell.angle_beta   90.00
_cell.angle_gamma   90.00
#
_symmetry.space_group_name_H-M   'P 1'
#
loop_
_entity.id
_entity.type
_entity.pdbx_description
1 polymer ?
#
loop_
_entity_poly.entity_id
_entity_poly.type
_entity_poly.pdbx_seq_one_letter_code
_entity_poly.pdbx_strand_id
1 'polypeptide(L)'
;ALIDKLRERCRNQNVSLITVCRNKIFFPGLHPENHEKAIDFLVRRGFESPVFSEEMFLTPSLRKKPDFLKPSEKRCFDDRITFQVLTPIQKADFLEFLKKEDSGMFNRYSNNGWGLCFDNLQNQGLVCAALRGKIIGCCRYDTISNRLGQAALYRESKLKEFRPIASSDAFIVSGVRIEGNLQGRGIGTGLVNHCFDFIFNGRGKIIFWESNIPQFFTRFGARKLNVYLKLYASTTNS
;
A
#
# COMPACT_ATOMS: atom_id res chain seq x y z
N ALA A 1 24.43 -6.08 21.36
CA ALA A 1 23.71 -6.09 22.65
C ALA A 1 22.19 -6.19 22.45
N LEU A 2 21.48 -5.14 21.98
CA LEU A 2 20.01 -5.18 21.86
C LEU A 2 19.49 -6.15 20.78
N ILE A 3 20.09 -6.15 19.59
CA ILE A 3 19.71 -7.08 18.49
C ILE A 3 19.93 -8.53 18.87
N ASP A 4 20.99 -8.82 19.62
CA ASP A 4 21.33 -10.19 20.03
C ASP A 4 20.27 -10.72 21.00
N LYS A 5 19.85 -9.90 21.98
CA LYS A 5 18.72 -10.22 22.88
C LYS A 5 17.40 -10.37 22.14
N LEU A 6 17.14 -9.54 21.13
CA LEU A 6 15.95 -9.69 20.29
C LEU A 6 15.95 -11.04 19.57
N ARG A 7 17.08 -11.45 18.98
CA ARG A 7 17.22 -12.74 18.29
C ARG A 7 17.03 -13.93 19.21
N GLU A 8 17.62 -13.87 20.40
CA GLU A 8 17.45 -14.91 21.42
C GLU A 8 15.98 -15.05 21.81
N ARG A 9 15.30 -13.92 22.07
CA ARG A 9 13.86 -13.94 22.35
C ARG A 9 13.04 -14.49 21.19
N CYS A 10 13.34 -14.10 19.95
CA CYS A 10 12.66 -14.62 18.77
C CYS A 10 12.85 -16.13 18.62
N ARG A 11 14.06 -16.67 18.85
CA ARG A 11 14.33 -18.11 18.86
C ARG A 11 13.51 -18.83 19.94
N ASN A 12 13.49 -18.30 21.17
CA ASN A 12 12.70 -18.88 22.27
C ASN A 12 11.18 -18.86 22.01
N GLN A 13 10.73 -18.01 21.08
CA GLN A 13 9.34 -17.91 20.66
C GLN A 13 9.05 -18.61 19.32
N ASN A 14 9.99 -19.41 18.80
CA ASN A 14 9.88 -20.08 17.50
C ASN A 14 9.59 -19.11 16.33
N VAL A 15 9.99 -17.85 16.45
CA VAL A 15 9.92 -16.87 15.36
C VAL A 15 11.08 -17.15 14.42
N SER A 16 10.79 -17.54 13.18
CA SER A 16 11.78 -17.92 12.16
C SER A 16 12.39 -16.75 11.38
N LEU A 17 11.72 -15.59 11.39
CA LEU A 17 12.10 -14.43 10.58
C LEU A 17 11.91 -13.12 11.35
N ILE A 18 12.97 -12.30 11.38
CA ILE A 18 12.93 -10.94 11.91
C ILE A 18 12.95 -9.98 10.71
N THR A 19 11.96 -9.11 10.60
CA THR A 19 11.92 -8.06 9.58
C THR A 19 12.12 -6.69 10.21
N VAL A 20 12.95 -5.85 9.59
CA VAL A 20 13.13 -4.44 9.97
C VAL A 20 11.99 -3.61 9.39
N CYS A 21 10.75 -4.08 9.61
CA CYS A 21 9.47 -3.53 9.18
C CYS A 21 8.34 -4.26 9.94
N ARG A 22 7.43 -3.58 10.67
CA ARG A 22 5.95 -3.78 10.68
C ARG A 22 5.20 -3.38 11.97
N ASN A 23 3.92 -3.04 11.72
CA ASN A 23 2.74 -2.73 12.57
C ASN A 23 2.91 -1.55 13.54
N LYS A 24 2.08 -0.51 13.34
CA LYS A 24 2.24 0.86 13.90
C LYS A 24 3.50 1.53 13.37
N ILE A 25 3.54 1.69 12.05
CA ILE A 25 4.75 1.97 11.28
C ILE A 25 5.15 3.45 11.36
N PHE A 26 6.39 3.70 11.80
CA PHE A 26 7.10 4.96 11.52
C PHE A 26 7.96 4.86 10.24
N PHE A 27 8.43 3.69 9.79
CA PHE A 27 9.10 3.58 8.50
C PHE A 27 8.81 2.22 7.84
N PRO A 28 8.41 2.16 6.56
CA PRO A 28 8.14 0.90 5.85
C PRO A 28 9.42 0.12 5.52
N GLY A 29 10.58 0.68 5.85
CA GLY A 29 11.93 0.12 5.74
C GLY A 29 12.96 1.21 6.04
N LEU A 30 14.24 0.97 5.77
CA LEU A 30 15.30 1.98 5.96
C LEU A 30 15.55 2.75 4.66
N HIS A 31 15.50 4.07 4.71
CA HIS A 31 15.97 4.89 3.58
C HIS A 31 17.48 4.61 3.34
N PRO A 32 17.92 4.20 2.13
CA PRO A 32 19.30 3.83 1.83
C PRO A 32 20.31 4.92 2.21
N GLU A 33 20.08 6.15 1.76
CA GLU A 33 21.01 7.27 1.99
C GLU A 33 20.96 7.77 3.45
N ASN A 34 19.77 8.01 3.99
CA ASN A 34 19.64 8.58 5.35
C ASN A 34 19.99 7.59 6.47
N HIS A 35 20.08 6.29 6.19
CA HIS A 35 20.32 5.26 7.20
C HIS A 35 21.48 4.32 6.86
N GLU A 36 22.44 4.75 6.05
CA GLU A 36 23.59 3.94 5.62
C GLU A 36 24.29 3.22 6.79
N LYS A 37 24.59 3.95 7.87
CA LYS A 37 25.23 3.38 9.08
C LYS A 37 24.37 2.31 9.76
N ALA A 38 23.05 2.48 9.77
CA ALA A 38 22.13 1.51 10.35
C ALA A 38 22.01 0.26 9.46
N ILE A 39 22.04 0.45 8.14
CA ILE A 39 22.05 -0.63 7.16
C ILE A 39 23.33 -1.45 7.29
N ASP A 40 24.52 -0.82 7.28
CA ASP A 40 25.81 -1.51 7.46
C ASP A 40 25.84 -2.29 8.79
N PHE A 41 25.40 -1.66 9.88
CA PHE A 41 25.29 -2.33 11.17
C PHE A 41 24.42 -3.59 11.14
N LEU A 42 23.25 -3.53 10.48
CA LEU A 42 22.34 -4.67 10.36
C LEU A 42 22.89 -5.74 9.44
N VAL A 43 23.49 -5.37 8.31
CA VAL A 43 24.11 -6.30 7.35
C VAL A 43 25.25 -7.06 8.00
N ARG A 44 26.12 -6.40 8.78
CA ARG A 44 27.18 -7.06 9.57
C ARG A 44 26.65 -8.03 10.62
N ARG A 45 25.37 -7.94 10.96
CA ARG A 45 24.70 -8.89 11.83
C ARG A 45 23.99 -10.00 11.04
N GLY A 46 24.10 -10.06 9.72
CA GLY A 46 23.42 -11.08 8.91
C GLY A 46 21.96 -10.74 8.63
N PHE A 47 21.61 -9.45 8.58
CA PHE A 47 20.39 -9.04 7.91
C PHE A 47 20.67 -8.88 6.41
N GLU A 48 19.72 -9.31 5.58
CA GLU A 48 19.81 -9.25 4.13
C GLU A 48 18.62 -8.46 3.57
N SER A 49 18.79 -7.90 2.37
CA SER A 49 17.70 -7.23 1.66
C SER A 49 17.67 -7.64 0.19
N PRO A 50 16.57 -8.29 -0.24
CA PRO A 50 16.30 -8.48 -1.66
C PRO A 50 15.21 -7.55 -2.18
N VAL A 51 14.64 -6.67 -1.35
CA VAL A 51 13.42 -5.92 -1.71
C VAL A 51 13.52 -4.44 -1.34
N PHE A 52 13.38 -3.60 -2.37
CA PHE A 52 13.08 -2.19 -2.23
C PHE A 52 11.56 -1.98 -2.34
N SER A 53 11.06 -1.02 -1.58
CA SER A 53 9.73 -0.44 -1.81
C SER A 53 9.86 1.06 -2.01
N GLU A 54 9.08 1.60 -2.93
CA GLU A 54 9.09 3.02 -3.26
C GLU A 54 7.77 3.68 -2.86
N GLU A 55 7.88 4.95 -2.48
CA GLU A 55 6.74 5.85 -2.48
C GLU A 55 6.72 6.65 -3.76
N MET A 56 5.54 6.74 -4.37
CA MET A 56 5.34 7.52 -5.58
C MET A 56 4.43 8.70 -5.28
N PHE A 57 4.69 9.83 -5.89
CA PHE A 57 3.96 11.07 -5.71
C PHE A 57 3.41 11.58 -7.04
N LEU A 58 2.15 12.00 -7.04
CA LEU A 58 1.49 12.59 -8.19
C LEU A 58 0.82 13.90 -7.82
N THR A 59 1.06 14.94 -8.62
CA THR A 59 0.28 16.19 -8.58
C THR A 59 -0.77 16.18 -9.70
N PRO A 60 -1.89 16.91 -9.55
CA PRO A 60 -2.87 17.05 -10.62
C PRO A 60 -2.28 17.55 -11.94
N SER A 61 -1.31 18.48 -11.88
CA SER A 61 -0.65 19.06 -13.07
C SER A 61 0.20 18.06 -13.86
N LEU A 62 0.69 17.01 -13.21
CA LEU A 62 1.49 15.95 -13.83
C LEU A 62 0.65 14.74 -14.22
N ARG A 63 -0.65 14.75 -13.90
CA ARG A 63 -1.54 13.62 -14.12
C ARG A 63 -1.63 13.29 -15.59
N LYS A 64 -1.31 12.04 -15.90
CA LYS A 64 -1.66 11.39 -17.16
C LYS A 64 -2.87 10.50 -16.89
N LYS A 65 -3.80 10.44 -17.84
CA LYS A 65 -4.81 9.38 -17.89
C LYS A 65 -4.24 8.30 -18.82
N PRO A 66 -3.44 7.35 -18.32
CA PRO A 66 -3.01 6.27 -19.18
C PRO A 66 -4.27 5.62 -19.73
N ASP A 67 -4.32 5.40 -21.04
CA ASP A 67 -5.36 4.55 -21.62
C ASP A 67 -5.42 3.28 -20.77
N PHE A 68 -6.65 2.87 -20.44
CA PHE A 68 -6.93 1.70 -19.61
C PHE A 68 -6.10 0.50 -20.06
N LEU A 69 -5.81 0.46 -21.37
CA LEU A 69 -5.34 -0.67 -22.12
C LEU A 69 -4.56 -0.15 -23.34
N LYS A 70 -3.36 -0.68 -23.59
CA LYS A 70 -2.79 -0.70 -24.96
C LYS A 70 -3.83 -1.35 -25.90
N PRO A 71 -3.80 -1.10 -27.22
CA PRO A 71 -4.72 -1.76 -28.16
C PRO A 71 -4.79 -3.29 -28.02
N SER A 72 -3.69 -3.94 -27.63
CA SER A 72 -3.61 -5.38 -27.32
C SER A 72 -4.33 -5.77 -26.02
N GLU A 73 -4.39 -4.88 -25.04
CA GLU A 73 -5.04 -5.09 -23.75
C GLU A 73 -6.56 -4.78 -23.83
N LYS A 74 -7.01 -3.97 -24.82
CA LYS A 74 -8.42 -3.59 -25.03
C LYS A 74 -9.35 -4.77 -25.22
N ARG A 75 -8.84 -5.86 -25.78
CA ARG A 75 -9.58 -7.11 -26.00
C ARG A 75 -9.81 -7.92 -24.71
N CYS A 76 -9.12 -7.60 -23.62
CA CYS A 76 -9.12 -8.39 -22.38
C CYS A 76 -9.87 -7.74 -21.21
N PHE A 77 -10.28 -6.47 -21.35
CA PHE A 77 -11.07 -5.78 -20.33
C PHE A 77 -12.54 -6.09 -20.53
N ASP A 78 -13.19 -6.47 -19.43
CA ASP A 78 -14.60 -6.81 -19.41
C ASP A 78 -15.37 -5.56 -19.00
N ASP A 79 -16.15 -5.00 -19.92
CA ASP A 79 -16.93 -3.76 -19.69
C ASP A 79 -17.99 -3.90 -18.59
N ARG A 80 -18.24 -5.13 -18.11
CA ARG A 80 -19.11 -5.40 -16.95
C ARG A 80 -18.41 -5.19 -15.61
N ILE A 81 -17.11 -4.87 -15.62
CA ILE A 81 -16.38 -4.53 -14.40
C ILE A 81 -16.82 -3.16 -13.92
N THR A 82 -17.34 -3.10 -12.69
CA THR A 82 -17.70 -1.86 -12.02
C THR A 82 -16.65 -1.49 -10.98
N PHE A 83 -16.47 -0.19 -10.75
CA PHE A 83 -15.63 0.34 -9.68
C PHE A 83 -16.52 1.13 -8.72
N GLN A 84 -16.41 0.86 -7.44
CA GLN A 84 -17.26 1.48 -6.43
C GLN A 84 -16.57 1.56 -5.08
N VAL A 85 -17.00 2.51 -4.26
CA VAL A 85 -16.67 2.53 -2.83
C VAL A 85 -17.30 1.30 -2.18
N LEU A 86 -16.53 0.61 -1.34
CA LEU A 86 -17.01 -0.57 -0.64
C LEU A 86 -18.03 -0.16 0.44
N THR A 87 -19.16 -0.87 0.47
CA THR A 87 -20.21 -0.67 1.47
C THR A 87 -20.08 -1.65 2.63
N PRO A 88 -20.66 -1.37 3.83
CA PRO A 88 -20.59 -2.28 4.96
C PRO A 88 -21.14 -3.69 4.66
N ILE A 89 -22.19 -3.75 3.81
CA ILE A 89 -22.85 -5.01 3.43
C ILE A 89 -21.88 -5.95 2.69
N GLN A 90 -20.89 -5.40 1.98
CA GLN A 90 -19.92 -6.16 1.19
C GLN A 90 -18.67 -6.57 1.99
N LYS A 91 -18.65 -6.34 3.32
CA LYS A 91 -17.50 -6.67 4.18
C LYS A 91 -17.12 -8.15 4.11
N ALA A 92 -18.11 -9.04 4.14
CA ALA A 92 -17.87 -10.48 4.12
C ALA A 92 -17.18 -10.91 2.80
N ASP A 93 -17.75 -10.50 1.66
CA ASP A 93 -17.19 -10.79 0.33
C ASP A 93 -15.78 -10.22 0.15
N PHE A 94 -15.52 -9.03 0.70
CA PHE A 94 -14.20 -8.40 0.65
C PHE A 94 -13.17 -9.20 1.47
N LEU A 95 -13.54 -9.61 2.67
CA LEU A 95 -12.67 -10.42 3.52
C LEU A 95 -12.42 -11.80 2.89
N GLU A 96 -13.40 -12.38 2.22
CA GLU A 96 -13.21 -13.64 1.47
C GLU A 96 -12.23 -13.45 0.31
N PHE A 97 -12.40 -12.38 -0.48
CA PHE A 97 -11.44 -12.00 -1.52
C PHE A 97 -10.01 -11.88 -0.98
N LEU A 98 -9.82 -11.15 0.12
CA LEU A 98 -8.49 -11.00 0.73
C LEU A 98 -7.95 -12.31 1.29
N LYS A 99 -8.80 -13.15 1.89
CA LYS A 99 -8.37 -14.44 2.44
C LYS A 99 -7.77 -15.32 1.33
N LYS A 100 -8.34 -15.25 0.12
CA LYS A 100 -7.87 -15.97 -1.05
C LYS A 100 -6.60 -15.35 -1.66
N GLU A 101 -6.56 -14.03 -1.83
CA GLU A 101 -5.54 -13.37 -2.64
C GLU A 101 -4.36 -12.77 -1.84
N ASP A 102 -4.57 -12.38 -0.57
CA ASP A 102 -3.53 -11.82 0.31
C ASP A 102 -3.90 -12.04 1.79
N SER A 103 -3.56 -13.22 2.31
CA SER A 103 -3.83 -13.62 3.70
C SER A 103 -3.19 -12.66 4.73
N GLY A 104 -2.10 -11.98 4.35
CA GLY A 104 -1.47 -10.95 5.17
C GLY A 104 -2.33 -9.71 5.31
N MET A 105 -2.96 -9.26 4.22
CA MET A 105 -3.94 -8.16 4.24
C MET A 105 -5.24 -8.59 4.90
N PHE A 106 -5.72 -9.82 4.68
CA PHE A 106 -6.87 -10.37 5.40
C PHE A 106 -6.71 -10.20 6.91
N ASN A 107 -5.58 -10.68 7.48
CA ASN A 107 -5.30 -10.56 8.91
C ASN A 107 -5.24 -9.11 9.42
N ARG A 108 -4.86 -8.15 8.56
CA ARG A 108 -4.85 -6.72 8.91
C ARG A 108 -6.27 -6.17 9.00
N TYR A 109 -7.13 -6.51 8.05
CA TYR A 109 -8.53 -6.05 8.01
C TYR A 109 -9.45 -6.82 8.96
N SER A 110 -9.14 -8.09 9.29
CA SER A 110 -9.98 -8.91 10.17
C SER A 110 -9.69 -8.70 11.67
N ASN A 111 -8.42 -8.48 12.06
CA ASN A 111 -8.00 -8.58 13.46
C ASN A 111 -7.38 -7.29 14.04
N ASN A 112 -7.08 -6.28 13.21
CA ASN A 112 -6.35 -5.08 13.64
C ASN A 112 -7.14 -3.80 13.34
N GLY A 113 -6.69 -2.64 13.85
CA GLY A 113 -7.33 -1.32 13.68
C GLY A 113 -7.57 -0.83 12.23
N TRP A 114 -7.33 -1.65 11.21
CA TRP A 114 -7.82 -1.45 9.84
C TRP A 114 -9.24 -2.03 9.64
N GLY A 115 -9.66 -2.99 10.47
CA GLY A 115 -11.05 -3.44 10.63
C GLY A 115 -11.97 -2.35 11.20
N LEU A 116 -11.41 -1.38 11.93
CA LEU A 116 -12.14 -0.17 12.38
C LEU A 116 -12.65 0.69 11.20
N CYS A 117 -12.10 0.52 9.99
CA CYS A 117 -12.62 1.15 8.78
C CYS A 117 -14.02 0.63 8.41
N PHE A 118 -14.38 -0.59 8.84
CA PHE A 118 -15.70 -1.19 8.57
C PHE A 118 -16.72 -0.91 9.66
N ASP A 119 -16.28 -0.87 10.92
CA ASP A 119 -17.16 -0.87 12.08
C ASP A 119 -17.54 0.55 12.54
N ASN A 120 -16.75 1.55 12.15
CA ASN A 120 -17.17 2.95 12.20
C ASN A 120 -17.81 3.28 10.84
N LEU A 121 -19.07 3.71 10.83
CA LEU A 121 -19.92 4.09 9.68
C LEU A 121 -19.32 5.07 8.64
N GLN A 122 -18.04 5.41 8.74
CA GLN A 122 -17.25 6.20 7.83
C GLN A 122 -16.37 5.30 6.94
N ASN A 123 -16.98 4.49 6.06
CA ASN A 123 -16.30 3.74 4.97
C ASN A 123 -15.66 4.67 3.91
N GLN A 124 -15.02 5.76 4.35
CA GLN A 124 -14.21 6.65 3.53
C GLN A 124 -12.81 6.05 3.45
N GLY A 125 -12.60 5.16 2.48
CA GLY A 125 -11.24 4.72 2.20
C GLY A 125 -11.08 3.41 1.44
N LEU A 126 -12.13 2.67 1.09
CA LEU A 126 -11.98 1.41 0.34
C LEU A 126 -12.74 1.47 -0.98
N VAL A 127 -12.05 1.14 -2.06
CA VAL A 127 -12.62 1.02 -3.41
C VAL A 127 -12.43 -0.40 -3.89
N CYS A 128 -13.45 -0.96 -4.51
CA CYS A 128 -13.40 -2.29 -5.08
C CYS A 128 -13.74 -2.27 -6.57
N ALA A 129 -13.14 -3.22 -7.28
CA ALA A 129 -13.54 -3.63 -8.61
C ALA A 129 -14.42 -4.87 -8.46
N ALA A 130 -15.59 -4.87 -9.09
CA ALA A 130 -16.51 -5.98 -9.05
C ALA A 130 -16.86 -6.46 -10.45
N LEU A 131 -16.97 -7.77 -10.65
CA LEU A 131 -17.47 -8.39 -11.87
C LEU A 131 -18.66 -9.26 -11.53
N ARG A 132 -19.83 -8.91 -12.08
CA ARG A 132 -21.11 -9.58 -11.78
C ARG A 132 -21.39 -9.66 -10.26
N GLY A 133 -21.09 -8.58 -9.54
CA GLY A 133 -21.28 -8.47 -8.09
C GLY A 133 -20.16 -9.09 -7.25
N LYS A 134 -19.30 -9.94 -7.81
CA LYS A 134 -18.15 -10.51 -7.08
C LYS A 134 -16.99 -9.53 -7.02
N ILE A 135 -16.41 -9.31 -5.84
CA ILE A 135 -15.19 -8.51 -5.67
C ILE A 135 -14.00 -9.25 -6.29
N ILE A 136 -13.30 -8.56 -7.19
CA ILE A 136 -12.16 -9.08 -7.95
C ILE A 136 -10.90 -8.21 -7.80
N GLY A 137 -11.01 -7.11 -7.08
CA GLY A 137 -9.89 -6.25 -6.76
C GLY A 137 -10.27 -5.15 -5.79
N CYS A 138 -9.27 -4.56 -5.15
CA CYS A 138 -9.45 -3.46 -4.22
C CYS A 138 -8.27 -2.50 -4.22
N CYS A 139 -8.51 -1.30 -3.73
CA CYS A 139 -7.47 -0.43 -3.19
C CYS A 139 -8.01 0.34 -1.99
N ARG A 140 -7.08 0.84 -1.17
CA ARG A 140 -7.38 1.75 -0.08
C ARG A 140 -6.95 3.15 -0.46
N TYR A 141 -7.75 4.13 -0.08
CA TYR A 141 -7.33 5.52 0.04
C TYR A 141 -7.49 6.03 1.46
N ASP A 142 -6.61 6.94 1.85
CA ASP A 142 -6.70 7.69 3.09
C ASP A 142 -6.57 9.18 2.76
N THR A 143 -7.26 10.04 3.51
CA THR A 143 -7.00 11.48 3.48
C THR A 143 -6.10 11.84 4.67
N ILE A 144 -5.27 12.87 4.53
CA ILE A 144 -4.45 13.35 5.66
C ILE A 144 -5.33 13.88 6.80
N SER A 145 -6.53 14.38 6.49
CA SER A 145 -7.51 14.83 7.48
C SER A 145 -8.18 13.69 8.25
N ASN A 146 -8.21 12.47 7.69
CA ASN A 146 -8.81 11.30 8.33
C ASN A 146 -7.75 10.62 9.22
N ARG A 147 -7.69 11.06 10.48
CA ARG A 147 -6.75 10.62 11.54
C ARG A 147 -6.82 9.13 11.89
N LEU A 148 -7.63 8.34 11.20
CA LEU A 148 -7.80 6.90 11.41
C LEU A 148 -6.79 6.06 10.62
N GLY A 149 -6.15 6.61 9.59
CA GLY A 149 -5.10 5.93 8.81
C GLY A 149 -3.71 6.06 9.45
N GLN A 150 -3.08 4.95 9.85
CA GLN A 150 -1.73 4.97 10.45
C GLN A 150 -0.67 5.62 9.54
N ALA A 151 -0.82 5.51 8.21
CA ALA A 151 0.04 6.18 7.23
C ALA A 151 -0.15 7.72 7.21
N ALA A 152 -1.36 8.21 7.50
CA ALA A 152 -1.68 9.63 7.61
C ALA A 152 -1.13 10.23 8.92
N LEU A 153 -1.29 9.52 10.04
CA LEU A 153 -0.75 9.90 11.36
C LEU A 153 0.78 9.99 11.38
N TYR A 154 1.45 9.05 10.70
CA TYR A 154 2.91 9.09 10.54
C TYR A 154 3.37 10.37 9.83
N ARG A 155 2.71 10.70 8.72
CA ARG A 155 3.08 11.84 7.89
C ARG A 155 2.86 13.16 8.64
N GLU A 156 1.77 13.35 9.38
CA GLU A 156 1.53 14.61 10.13
C GLU A 156 2.75 15.04 11.00
N SER A 157 3.47 14.07 11.58
CA SER A 157 4.67 14.31 12.41
C SER A 157 5.98 14.59 11.64
N LYS A 158 6.17 14.02 10.44
CA LYS A 158 7.38 14.15 9.59
C LYS A 158 7.24 15.20 8.49
N LEU A 159 6.03 15.64 8.18
CA LEU A 159 5.74 16.56 7.08
C LEU A 159 6.16 18.00 7.33
N LYS A 160 6.82 18.37 8.44
CA LYS A 160 7.37 19.74 8.58
C LYS A 160 8.32 20.09 7.43
N GLU A 161 9.11 19.14 6.93
CA GLU A 161 10.02 19.33 5.78
C GLU A 161 9.35 19.09 4.40
N PHE A 162 8.29 18.28 4.36
CA PHE A 162 7.52 17.96 3.13
C PHE A 162 6.17 18.69 3.05
N ARG A 163 6.00 19.77 3.84
CA ARG A 163 4.81 20.65 3.88
C ARG A 163 4.30 21.11 2.50
N PRO A 164 5.16 21.34 1.47
CA PRO A 164 4.67 21.66 0.13
C PRO A 164 3.91 20.52 -0.56
N ILE A 165 4.12 19.27 -0.15
CA ILE A 165 3.64 18.04 -0.82
C ILE A 165 2.45 17.42 -0.09
N ALA A 166 2.37 17.62 1.21
CA ALA A 166 1.30 17.10 2.05
C ALA A 166 0.51 18.21 2.73
N SER A 167 -0.11 19.02 1.88
CA SER A 167 -1.20 19.90 2.24
C SER A 167 -2.44 19.08 2.62
N SER A 168 -3.43 19.73 3.25
CA SER A 168 -4.69 19.10 3.68
C SER A 168 -5.50 18.43 2.55
N ASP A 169 -5.13 18.68 1.30
CA ASP A 169 -5.70 18.11 0.07
C ASP A 169 -4.94 16.89 -0.46
N ALA A 170 -3.97 16.34 0.29
CA ALA A 170 -3.25 15.15 -0.13
C ALA A 170 -3.96 13.85 0.28
N PHE A 171 -3.91 12.88 -0.62
CA PHE A 171 -4.48 11.55 -0.50
C PHE A 171 -3.37 10.50 -0.54
N ILE A 172 -3.55 9.43 0.23
CA ILE A 172 -2.65 8.28 0.22
C ILE A 172 -3.40 7.13 -0.42
N VAL A 173 -2.84 6.49 -1.44
CA VAL A 173 -3.40 5.27 -2.04
C VAL A 173 -2.48 4.10 -1.71
N SER A 174 -3.05 3.00 -1.22
CA SER A 174 -2.30 1.82 -0.81
C SER A 174 -3.10 0.53 -1.05
N GLY A 175 -2.45 -0.63 -0.89
CA GLY A 175 -3.14 -1.91 -0.87
C GLY A 175 -3.87 -2.28 -2.16
N VAL A 176 -3.37 -1.85 -3.32
CA VAL A 176 -3.92 -2.27 -4.62
C VAL A 176 -3.74 -3.78 -4.77
N ARG A 177 -4.84 -4.52 -4.96
CA ARG A 177 -4.88 -5.98 -5.13
C ARG A 177 -5.89 -6.35 -6.20
N ILE A 178 -5.55 -7.32 -7.05
CA ILE A 178 -6.41 -7.85 -8.12
C ILE A 178 -6.31 -9.38 -8.07
N GLU A 179 -7.44 -10.07 -8.28
CA GLU A 179 -7.50 -11.53 -8.40
C GLU A 179 -6.45 -12.02 -9.41
N GLY A 180 -5.61 -12.99 -9.02
CA GLY A 180 -4.40 -13.37 -9.77
C GLY A 180 -4.63 -13.67 -11.25
N ASN A 181 -5.70 -14.40 -11.58
CA ASN A 181 -6.08 -14.76 -12.96
C ASN A 181 -6.66 -13.59 -13.80
N LEU A 182 -6.90 -12.44 -13.18
CA LEU A 182 -7.40 -11.22 -13.81
C LEU A 182 -6.33 -10.11 -13.88
N GLN A 183 -5.11 -10.36 -13.39
CA GLN A 183 -3.98 -9.46 -13.55
C GLN A 183 -3.61 -9.29 -15.04
N GLY A 184 -3.01 -8.14 -15.36
CA GLY A 184 -2.67 -7.79 -16.76
C GLY A 184 -3.83 -7.28 -17.61
N ARG A 185 -5.06 -7.26 -17.08
CA ARG A 185 -6.27 -6.82 -17.82
C ARG A 185 -6.63 -5.35 -17.61
N GLY A 186 -5.74 -4.52 -17.06
CA GLY A 186 -6.02 -3.09 -16.83
C GLY A 186 -6.95 -2.75 -15.65
N ILE A 187 -7.42 -3.73 -14.87
CA ILE A 187 -8.31 -3.51 -13.70
C ILE A 187 -7.66 -2.61 -12.64
N GLY A 188 -6.37 -2.82 -12.36
CA GLY A 188 -5.61 -1.95 -11.44
C GLY A 188 -5.58 -0.50 -11.93
N THR A 189 -5.49 -0.29 -13.24
CA THR A 189 -5.56 1.04 -13.84
C THR A 189 -6.91 1.69 -13.61
N GLY A 190 -7.99 0.92 -13.80
CA GLY A 190 -9.35 1.36 -13.54
C GLY A 190 -9.60 1.73 -12.08
N LEU A 191 -9.13 0.92 -11.13
CA LEU A 191 -9.22 1.24 -9.69
C LEU A 191 -8.56 2.58 -9.36
N VAL A 192 -7.33 2.79 -9.82
CA VAL A 192 -6.59 4.04 -9.56
C VAL A 192 -7.30 5.23 -10.21
N ASN A 193 -7.73 5.11 -11.47
CA ASN A 193 -8.50 6.17 -12.14
C ASN A 193 -9.82 6.48 -11.45
N HIS A 194 -10.54 5.47 -10.94
CA HIS A 194 -11.79 5.67 -10.22
C HIS A 194 -11.56 6.49 -8.94
N CYS A 195 -10.51 6.18 -8.17
CA CYS A 195 -10.13 7.01 -7.03
C CYS A 195 -9.87 8.47 -7.45
N PHE A 196 -9.11 8.68 -8.52
CA PHE A 196 -8.84 10.04 -9.01
C PHE A 196 -10.08 10.81 -9.43
N ASP A 197 -10.88 10.23 -10.32
CA ASP A 197 -11.96 10.95 -10.99
C ASP A 197 -13.17 11.14 -10.07
N PHE A 198 -13.51 10.14 -9.25
CA PHE A 198 -14.75 10.15 -8.48
C PHE A 198 -14.55 10.45 -7.00
N ILE A 199 -13.42 10.04 -6.41
CA ILE A 199 -13.20 10.21 -4.97
C ILE A 199 -12.46 11.51 -4.68
N PHE A 200 -11.45 11.81 -5.50
CA PHE A 200 -10.65 13.02 -5.33
C PHE A 200 -11.14 14.16 -6.23
N ASN A 201 -12.21 13.96 -7.01
CA ASN A 201 -12.77 14.93 -7.96
C ASN A 201 -11.71 15.53 -8.90
N GLY A 202 -10.71 14.73 -9.29
CA GLY A 202 -9.58 15.15 -10.12
C GLY A 202 -8.61 16.14 -9.44
N ARG A 203 -8.75 16.37 -8.13
CA ARG A 203 -7.97 17.34 -7.34
C ARG A 203 -7.08 16.62 -6.33
N GLY A 204 -6.21 17.42 -5.69
CA GLY A 204 -5.38 16.96 -4.61
C GLY A 204 -4.14 16.19 -5.05
N LYS A 205 -3.17 16.13 -4.15
CA LYS A 205 -1.90 15.45 -4.40
C LYS A 205 -2.01 14.00 -3.94
N ILE A 206 -1.39 13.07 -4.64
CA ILE A 206 -1.51 11.64 -4.32
C ILE A 206 -0.16 11.06 -3.97
N ILE A 207 -0.13 10.30 -2.89
CA ILE A 207 1.00 9.48 -2.51
C ILE A 207 0.57 8.02 -2.65
N PHE A 208 1.24 7.28 -3.53
CA PHE A 208 1.15 5.83 -3.55
C PHE A 208 2.15 5.27 -2.54
N TRP A 209 1.63 4.65 -1.49
CA TRP A 209 2.42 4.18 -0.36
C TRP A 209 2.96 2.76 -0.61
N GLU A 210 4.26 2.57 -0.33
CA GLU A 210 4.93 1.26 -0.27
C GLU A 210 4.65 0.36 -1.48
N SER A 211 5.03 0.85 -2.66
CA SER A 211 4.90 0.11 -3.92
C SER A 211 6.17 -0.69 -4.22
N ASN A 212 5.99 -1.96 -4.58
CA ASN A 212 7.04 -2.78 -5.20
C ASN A 212 6.95 -2.76 -6.75
N ILE A 213 6.00 -2.00 -7.30
CA ILE A 213 5.75 -1.85 -8.74
C ILE A 213 5.70 -0.36 -9.13
N PRO A 214 6.73 0.45 -8.84
CA PRO A 214 6.69 1.90 -9.08
C PRO A 214 6.41 2.26 -10.54
N GLN A 215 6.84 1.42 -11.51
CA GLN A 215 6.62 1.63 -12.94
C GLN A 215 5.14 1.58 -13.34
N PHE A 216 4.29 0.92 -12.55
CA PHE A 216 2.85 0.98 -12.75
C PHE A 216 2.32 2.40 -12.53
N PHE A 217 2.81 3.08 -11.48
CA PHE A 217 2.37 4.42 -11.11
C PHE A 217 2.97 5.52 -11.99
N THR A 218 4.16 5.31 -12.57
CA THR A 218 4.75 6.28 -13.51
C THR A 218 3.89 6.49 -14.77
N ARG A 219 3.07 5.49 -15.16
CA ARG A 219 2.08 5.62 -16.25
C ARG A 219 1.05 6.72 -16.00
N PHE A 220 0.76 7.01 -14.73
CA PHE A 220 -0.14 8.10 -14.31
C PHE A 220 0.58 9.46 -14.19
N GLY A 221 1.88 9.50 -14.50
CA GLY A 221 2.75 10.67 -14.30
C GLY A 221 3.35 10.75 -12.90
N ALA A 222 3.19 9.72 -12.06
CA ALA A 222 3.73 9.72 -10.71
C ALA A 222 5.26 9.67 -10.75
N ARG A 223 5.90 10.38 -9.82
CA ARG A 223 7.35 10.43 -9.67
C ARG A 223 7.75 9.79 -8.36
N LYS A 224 8.96 9.24 -8.32
CA LYS A 224 9.53 8.72 -7.09
C LYS A 224 9.65 9.83 -6.05
N LEU A 225 9.11 9.57 -4.86
CA LEU A 225 9.20 10.44 -3.69
C LEU A 225 10.23 9.91 -2.71
N ASN A 226 10.19 8.60 -2.44
CA ASN A 226 11.03 7.97 -1.44
C ASN A 226 11.33 6.51 -1.80
N VAL A 227 12.40 5.95 -1.23
CA VAL A 227 12.76 4.54 -1.34
C VAL A 227 13.15 3.99 0.03
N TYR A 228 12.73 2.76 0.27
CA TYR A 228 12.98 2.05 1.51
C TYR A 228 13.53 0.67 1.22
N LEU A 229 14.63 0.34 1.89
CA LEU A 229 15.24 -0.97 1.93
C LEU A 229 14.56 -1.82 3.02
N LYS A 230 14.01 -2.97 2.64
CA LYS A 230 13.42 -3.92 3.59
C LYS A 230 14.47 -4.97 3.95
N LEU A 231 14.93 -4.94 5.19
CA LEU A 231 15.89 -5.91 5.72
C LEU A 231 15.18 -7.02 6.49
N TYR A 232 15.67 -8.24 6.37
CA TYR A 232 15.27 -9.36 7.19
C TYR A 232 16.47 -10.15 7.70
N ALA A 233 16.31 -10.91 8.77
CA ALA A 233 17.25 -11.92 9.20
C ALA A 233 16.49 -13.20 9.56
N SER A 234 17.02 -14.34 9.12
CA SER A 234 16.60 -15.62 9.69
C SER A 234 17.04 -15.72 11.15
N THR A 235 16.26 -16.40 11.96
CA THR A 235 16.65 -16.79 13.32
C THR A 235 17.16 -18.23 13.39
N THR A 236 17.12 -18.96 12.27
CA THR A 236 17.50 -20.38 12.17
C THR A 236 18.95 -20.59 11.74
N ASN A 237 19.59 -19.57 11.14
CA ASN A 237 20.98 -19.64 10.71
C ASN A 237 21.84 -18.82 11.67
N SER A 238 22.67 -19.52 12.44
CA SER A 238 23.82 -18.99 13.16
C SER A 238 25.07 -19.68 12.63
#